data_AF-A0AAP6WS68-F1
#
_entry.id   AF-A0AAP6WS68-F1
#
_cell.length_a   1.000
_cell.length_b   1.000
_cell.length_c   1.000
_cell.angle_alpha   90.00
_cell.angle_beta   90.00
_cell.angle_gamma   90.00
#
_symmetry.space_group_name_H-M   'P 1'
#
loop_
_entity.id
_entity.type
_entity.pdbx_description
1 polymer ?
#
loop_
_entity_poly.entity_id
_entity_poly.type
_entity_poly.pdbx_seq_one_letter_code
_entity_poly.pdbx_strand_id
1 'polypeptide(L)'
;MKYEYKQLFEDLIKELENKSFNELIKELDEYKIQYTLLEDKLELLRKALEKHFHRNFLIKRDYLIEISYDGEDMDGKDEFDNEVFNICEKYLDEDKIALVGWSYDYLGEIKK
;
A
#
# COMPACT_ATOMS: atom_id res chain seq x y z
N MET A 1 -6.40 23.44 16.94
CA MET A 1 -6.59 22.18 16.20
C MET A 1 -7.98 21.97 15.57
N LYS A 2 -9.11 22.49 16.07
CA LYS A 2 -10.42 22.35 15.35
C LYS A 2 -10.63 23.28 14.15
N TYR A 3 -9.88 24.38 14.04
CA TYR A 3 -10.06 25.40 13.00
C TYR A 3 -9.27 25.13 11.70
N GLU A 4 -8.17 24.37 11.75
CA GLU A 4 -7.30 24.13 10.59
C GLU A 4 -7.96 23.22 9.55
N TYR A 5 -8.63 22.15 9.98
CA TYR A 5 -9.32 21.25 9.05
C TYR A 5 -10.46 21.92 8.30
N LYS A 6 -11.23 22.80 8.97
CA LYS A 6 -12.35 23.49 8.32
C LYS A 6 -11.86 24.38 7.17
N GLN A 7 -10.80 25.14 7.40
CA GLN A 7 -10.19 25.98 6.37
C GLN A 7 -9.65 25.13 5.21
N LEU A 8 -8.98 24.02 5.53
CA LEU A 8 -8.46 23.08 4.53
C LEU A 8 -9.56 22.51 3.63
N PHE A 9 -10.72 22.15 4.19
CA PHE A 9 -11.87 21.66 3.42
C PHE A 9 -12.51 22.76 2.57
N GLU A 10 -12.64 23.98 3.09
CA GLU A 10 -13.19 25.12 2.33
C GLU A 10 -12.29 25.49 1.14
N ASP A 11 -10.97 25.42 1.32
CA ASP A 11 -10.00 25.66 0.26
C ASP A 11 -10.04 24.54 -0.80
N LEU A 12 -10.17 23.28 -0.38
CA LEU A 12 -10.32 22.14 -1.29
C LEU A 12 -11.60 22.24 -2.14
N ILE A 13 -12.72 22.63 -1.52
CA ILE A 13 -14.00 22.83 -2.24
C ILE A 13 -13.85 23.92 -3.29
N LYS A 14 -13.26 25.06 -2.94
CA LYS A 14 -13.01 26.15 -3.91
C LYS A 14 -12.08 25.73 -5.04
N GLU A 15 -11.06 24.93 -4.76
CA GLU A 15 -10.16 24.41 -5.78
C GLU A 15 -10.94 23.54 -6.79
N LEU A 16 -11.80 22.65 -6.29
CA LEU A 16 -12.63 21.78 -7.12
C LEU A 16 -13.69 22.56 -7.91
N GLU A 17 -14.30 23.60 -7.33
CA GLU A 17 -15.26 24.47 -8.02
C GLU A 17 -14.65 25.27 -9.17
N ASN A 18 -13.35 25.58 -9.09
CA ASN A 18 -12.63 26.33 -10.11
C ASN A 18 -12.05 25.44 -11.24
N LYS A 19 -12.04 24.12 -11.07
CA LYS A 19 -11.61 23.18 -12.12
C LYS A 19 -12.75 22.95 -13.10
N SER A 20 -12.42 22.92 -14.38
CA SER A 20 -13.37 22.48 -15.41
C SER A 20 -13.66 20.99 -15.25
N PHE A 21 -14.86 20.57 -15.66
CA PHE A 21 -15.24 19.16 -15.66
C PHE A 21 -14.25 18.26 -16.42
N ASN A 22 -13.63 18.78 -17.50
CA ASN A 22 -12.61 18.06 -18.27
C ASN A 22 -11.29 17.89 -17.52
N GLU A 23 -10.88 18.88 -16.71
CA GLU A 23 -9.69 18.77 -15.86
C GLU A 23 -9.91 17.75 -14.75
N LEU A 24 -11.09 17.74 -14.14
CA LEU A 24 -11.46 16.73 -13.13
C LEU A 24 -11.45 15.31 -13.71
N ILE A 25 -11.99 15.10 -14.92
CA ILE A 25 -11.92 13.80 -15.60
C ILE A 25 -10.48 13.36 -15.83
N LYS A 26 -9.63 14.28 -16.30
CA LYS A 26 -8.23 13.97 -16.59
C LYS A 26 -7.46 13.57 -15.32
N GLU A 27 -7.65 14.31 -14.23
CA GLU A 27 -7.05 13.97 -12.94
C GLU A 27 -7.53 12.60 -12.47
N LEU A 28 -8.84 12.30 -12.57
CA LEU A 28 -9.39 11.00 -12.21
C LEU A 28 -8.79 9.85 -13.04
N ASP A 29 -8.59 10.04 -14.34
CA ASP A 29 -7.94 9.05 -15.20
C ASP A 29 -6.46 8.84 -14.82
N GLU A 30 -5.72 9.91 -14.53
CA GLU A 30 -4.35 9.83 -14.04
C GLU A 30 -4.26 9.08 -12.70
N TYR A 31 -5.15 9.39 -11.75
CA TYR A 31 -5.26 8.67 -10.47
C TYR A 31 -5.57 7.18 -10.68
N LYS A 32 -6.46 6.85 -11.61
CA LYS A 32 -6.81 5.47 -11.92
C LYS A 32 -5.63 4.69 -12.50
N ILE A 33 -4.85 5.31 -13.39
CA ILE A 33 -3.63 4.70 -13.94
C ILE A 33 -2.61 4.45 -12.83
N GLN A 34 -2.36 5.44 -11.96
CA GLN A 34 -1.46 5.30 -10.83
C GLN A 34 -1.93 4.20 -9.85
N TYR A 35 -3.25 4.09 -9.65
CA TYR A 35 -3.84 3.05 -8.83
C TYR A 35 -3.53 1.66 -9.41
N THR A 36 -3.82 1.43 -10.69
CA THR A 36 -3.54 0.13 -11.34
C THR A 36 -2.05 -0.21 -11.32
N LEU A 37 -1.17 0.74 -11.61
CA LEU A 37 0.28 0.53 -11.56
C LEU A 37 0.77 0.11 -10.16
N LEU A 38 0.17 0.65 -9.10
CA LEU A 38 0.51 0.26 -7.74
C LEU A 38 -0.01 -1.14 -7.41
N GLU A 39 -1.22 -1.51 -7.81
CA GLU A 39 -1.73 -2.88 -7.63
C GLU A 39 -0.82 -3.91 -8.32
N ASP A 40 -0.35 -3.61 -9.54
CA ASP A 40 0.61 -4.46 -10.24
C ASP A 40 1.94 -4.58 -9.47
N LYS A 41 2.45 -3.48 -8.92
CA LYS A 41 3.65 -3.47 -8.07
C LYS A 41 3.45 -4.31 -6.80
N LEU A 42 2.30 -4.23 -6.15
CA LEU A 42 2.00 -4.99 -4.93
C LEU A 42 1.90 -6.49 -5.22
N GLU A 43 1.31 -6.88 -6.35
CA GLU A 43 1.26 -8.27 -6.77
C GLU A 43 2.66 -8.84 -7.10
N LEU A 44 3.54 -8.02 -7.68
CA LEU A 44 4.95 -8.39 -7.87
C LEU A 44 5.71 -8.51 -6.55
N LEU A 45 5.47 -7.59 -5.61
CA LEU A 45 6.03 -7.62 -4.25
C LEU A 45 5.62 -8.90 -3.53
N ARG A 46 4.32 -9.25 -3.54
CA ARG A 46 3.79 -10.49 -2.94
C ARG A 46 4.54 -11.71 -3.47
N LYS A 47 4.67 -11.83 -4.80
CA LYS A 47 5.41 -12.94 -5.43
C LYS A 47 6.89 -12.98 -5.05
N ALA A 48 7.53 -11.82 -4.89
CA ALA A 48 8.92 -11.74 -4.47
C ALA A 48 9.10 -12.25 -3.02
N LEU A 49 8.22 -11.85 -2.12
CA LEU A 49 8.19 -12.31 -0.73
C LEU A 49 7.94 -13.83 -0.66
N GLU A 50 6.92 -14.33 -1.36
CA GLU A 50 6.61 -15.77 -1.40
C GLU A 50 7.78 -16.60 -1.93
N LYS A 51 8.46 -16.11 -2.97
CA LYS A 51 9.61 -16.78 -3.56
C LYS A 51 10.83 -16.79 -2.63
N HIS A 52 11.05 -15.71 -1.90
CA HIS A 52 12.23 -15.54 -1.03
C HIS A 52 12.09 -16.34 0.27
N PHE A 53 10.94 -16.24 0.93
CA PHE A 53 10.70 -16.88 2.23
C PHE A 53 10.09 -18.28 2.13
N HIS A 54 9.61 -18.70 0.95
CA HIS A 54 8.91 -19.97 0.76
C HIS A 54 7.71 -20.12 1.72
N ARG A 55 6.93 -19.05 1.82
CA ARG A 55 5.72 -18.88 2.64
C ARG A 55 4.65 -18.15 1.83
N ASN A 56 3.40 -18.21 2.26
CA ASN A 56 2.32 -17.42 1.67
C ASN A 56 2.34 -16.01 2.24
N PHE A 57 2.05 -15.04 1.37
CA PHE A 57 1.88 -13.65 1.75
C PHE A 57 0.56 -13.11 1.21
N LEU A 58 -0.11 -12.31 2.01
CA LEU A 58 -1.28 -11.55 1.61
C LEU A 58 -0.95 -10.06 1.76
N ILE A 59 -1.13 -9.31 0.67
CA ILE A 59 -0.94 -7.86 0.69
C ILE A 59 -2.31 -7.22 0.47
N LYS A 60 -2.73 -6.39 1.44
CA LYS A 60 -3.93 -5.56 1.34
C LYS A 60 -3.53 -4.09 1.34
N ARG A 61 -4.34 -3.29 0.66
CA ARG A 61 -4.16 -1.85 0.58
C ARG A 61 -5.47 -1.16 0.88
N ASP A 62 -5.56 -0.61 2.08
CA ASP A 62 -6.63 0.28 2.50
C ASP A 62 -6.04 1.68 2.71
N TYR A 63 -5.88 2.10 3.98
CA TYR A 63 -5.15 3.32 4.35
C TYR A 63 -3.64 3.09 4.47
N LEU A 64 -3.23 1.85 4.74
CA LEU A 64 -1.84 1.36 4.80
C LEU A 64 -1.66 0.18 3.84
N ILE A 65 -0.40 -0.17 3.58
CA ILE A 65 -0.04 -1.43 2.90
C ILE A 65 0.19 -2.47 3.99
N GLU A 66 -0.76 -3.38 4.15
CA GLU A 66 -0.71 -4.44 5.16
C GLU A 66 -0.21 -5.73 4.52
N ILE A 67 0.92 -6.24 5.04
CA ILE A 67 1.53 -7.49 4.59
C ILE A 67 1.32 -8.55 5.70
N SER A 68 0.46 -9.51 5.44
CA SER A 68 0.26 -10.66 6.32
C SER A 68 1.04 -11.87 5.78
N TYR A 69 1.58 -12.71 6.67
CA TYR A 69 2.38 -13.89 6.29
C TYR A 69 2.14 -15.08 7.22
N ASP A 70 2.27 -16.30 6.69
CA ASP A 70 2.07 -17.56 7.43
C ASP A 70 3.39 -18.19 7.92
N GLY A 71 4.03 -17.55 8.91
CA GLY A 71 5.28 -18.05 9.48
C GLY A 71 5.51 -17.57 10.89
N GLU A 72 4.87 -18.21 11.88
CA GLU A 72 5.10 -17.90 13.31
C GLU A 72 6.58 -18.02 13.68
N ASP A 73 7.32 -18.90 12.99
CA ASP A 73 8.76 -19.08 13.15
C ASP A 73 9.59 -17.86 12.71
N MET A 74 8.99 -16.86 12.06
CA MET A 74 9.64 -15.63 11.58
C MET A 74 9.22 -14.39 12.38
N ASP A 75 8.19 -14.51 13.22
CA ASP A 75 7.61 -13.38 13.93
C ASP A 75 8.58 -12.73 14.93
N GLY A 76 8.70 -11.41 14.85
CA GLY A 76 9.58 -10.60 15.69
C GLY A 76 11.09 -10.86 15.52
N LYS A 77 11.50 -11.46 14.40
CA LYS A 77 12.92 -11.65 14.08
C LYS A 77 13.46 -10.49 13.26
N ASP A 78 14.46 -9.79 13.81
CA ASP A 78 15.14 -8.68 13.12
C ASP A 78 15.63 -9.06 11.71
N GLU A 79 16.13 -10.29 11.50
CA GLU A 79 16.60 -10.76 10.19
C GLU A 79 15.44 -10.82 9.17
N PHE A 80 14.29 -11.33 9.59
CA PHE A 80 13.09 -11.37 8.76
C PHE A 80 12.59 -9.95 8.45
N ASP A 81 12.47 -9.11 9.47
CA ASP A 81 12.00 -7.73 9.33
C ASP A 81 12.87 -6.92 8.35
N ASN A 82 14.20 -7.05 8.47
CA ASN A 82 15.14 -6.40 7.56
C ASN A 82 15.02 -6.93 6.12
N GLU A 83 14.85 -8.23 5.93
CA GLU A 83 14.68 -8.81 4.59
C GLU A 83 13.36 -8.41 3.93
N VAL A 84 12.25 -8.42 4.68
CA VAL A 84 10.95 -7.94 4.20
C VAL A 84 11.06 -6.48 3.77
N PHE A 85 11.67 -5.64 4.60
CA PHE A 85 11.91 -4.22 4.29
C PHE A 85 12.74 -4.03 3.01
N ASN A 86 13.87 -4.74 2.90
CA ASN A 86 14.75 -4.69 1.72
C ASN A 86 14.06 -5.15 0.43
N ILE A 87 13.11 -6.08 0.52
CA ILE A 87 12.31 -6.51 -0.62
C ILE A 87 11.29 -5.42 -0.98
N CYS A 88 10.63 -4.81 0.01
CA CYS A 88 9.68 -3.70 -0.22
C CYS A 88 10.32 -2.52 -0.95
N GLU A 89 11.54 -2.13 -0.57
CA GLU A 89 12.32 -1.05 -1.19
C GLU A 89 12.54 -1.22 -2.71
N LYS A 90 12.48 -2.44 -3.23
CA LYS A 90 12.66 -2.71 -4.66
C LYS A 90 11.41 -2.43 -5.50
N TYR A 91 10.24 -2.38 -4.88
CA TYR A 91 8.95 -2.29 -5.57
C TYR A 91 8.17 -1.02 -5.20
N LEU A 92 8.38 -0.50 -3.99
CA LEU A 92 7.66 0.64 -3.46
C LEU A 92 8.53 1.89 -3.45
N ASP A 93 7.88 3.03 -3.67
CA ASP A 93 8.49 4.35 -3.55
C ASP A 93 8.57 4.74 -2.05
N GLU A 94 9.49 5.63 -1.66
CA GLU A 94 9.81 5.93 -0.25
C GLU A 94 8.58 6.36 0.59
N ASP A 95 7.68 7.14 -0.02
CA ASP A 95 6.43 7.59 0.60
C ASP A 95 5.49 6.43 0.95
N LYS A 96 5.49 5.37 0.13
CA LYS A 96 4.67 4.17 0.34
C LYS A 96 5.29 3.21 1.32
N ILE A 97 6.62 3.14 1.38
CA ILE A 97 7.35 2.31 2.34
C ILE A 97 7.00 2.74 3.78
N ALA A 98 6.88 4.05 4.02
CA ALA A 98 6.46 4.58 5.32
C ALA A 98 5.05 4.14 5.75
N LEU A 99 4.25 3.61 4.83
CA LEU A 99 2.90 3.11 5.06
C LEU A 99 2.82 1.57 5.10
N VAL A 100 3.96 0.87 5.01
CA VAL A 100 4.00 -0.58 5.07
C VAL A 100 4.01 -1.05 6.53
N GLY A 101 3.10 -1.96 6.86
CA GLY A 101 3.13 -2.73 8.09
C GLY A 101 3.04 -4.21 7.77
N TRP A 102 3.73 -5.05 8.54
CA TRP A 102 3.61 -6.50 8.43
C TRP A 102 3.32 -7.15 9.77
N SER A 103 2.58 -8.26 9.72
CA SER A 103 2.22 -9.03 10.91
C SER A 103 2.02 -10.49 10.55
N TYR A 104 2.37 -11.38 11.48
CA TYR A 104 2.00 -12.77 11.38
C TYR A 104 0.47 -12.92 11.41
N ASP A 105 -0.07 -13.67 10.44
CA ASP A 105 -1.46 -14.13 10.45
C ASP A 105 -1.52 -15.53 9.85
N TYR A 106 -2.36 -16.40 10.40
CA TYR A 106 -2.52 -17.75 9.85
C TYR A 106 -3.36 -17.67 8.57
N LEU A 107 -2.69 -17.54 7.43
CA LEU A 107 -3.31 -17.44 6.09
C LEU A 107 -3.92 -18.77 5.58
N GLY A 108 -4.24 -19.69 6.49
CA GLY A 108 -4.70 -21.05 6.21
C GLY A 108 -5.71 -21.11 5.07
N GLU A 109 -5.38 -21.94 4.08
CA GLU A 109 -6.09 -22.16 2.80
C GLU A 109 -7.18 -21.11 2.51
N ILE A 110 -6.82 -20.00 1.86
CA ILE A 110 -7.79 -19.30 1.02
C ILE A 110 -8.25 -20.34 -0.02
N LYS A 111 -9.33 -21.07 0.30
CA LYS A 111 -10.00 -21.94 -0.65
C LYS A 111 -10.35 -21.06 -1.84
N LYS A 112 -9.74 -21.37 -2.98
CA LYS A 112 -10.17 -20.90 -4.29
C LYS A 112 -11.67 -21.03 -4.45
#